data_AF-A0A1X7J7Y9-F1
#
_entry.id   AF-A0A1X7J7Y9-F1
#
_cell.length_a   1.000
_cell.length_b   1.000
_cell.length_c   1.000
_cell.angle_alpha   90.00
_cell.angle_beta   90.00
_cell.angle_gamma   90.00
#
_symmetry.space_group_name_H-M   'P 1'
#
loop_
_entity.id
_entity.type
_entity.pdbx_description
1 polymer ?
#
loop_
_entity_poly.entity_id
_entity_poly.type
_entity_poly.pdbx_seq_one_letter_code
_entity_poly.pdbx_strand_id
1 'polypeptide(L)'
;MLKGLLKTIGKIYFGHKIVLWMILTVLPVGVSVFMLEMFSSEIVQHIPVGILKQDHSQLADRLERAIQSSPVLDVKLNCHDMSECEHAVIRGDLQTFIVLPTDLERRALRLEAPVIPVFSSGQNYLTNMFATKEIRAVITSIGSDLFAASYDDPVKTEIHSVGNIEGNYQGFLALGLLSAMFHLAGMLVAVYIASFPLRDHRVREFFSSAERSWVTLGVAAFVPAVIILWLEYMGCYAYTHRMLMPMSFEEFVMVSVAQLLMVICCFGAGITFVGVTGVMRIATGVAGVIGGPAFAFAGQTFPVMAMPFAVRCFAFLLPLTHVLRVQSMMLLGDVGMAESWEVIKLMGGMALFWSLLGCFTIVLRWQYRLKLDSQMPVVVEEENIVPVDTLFKKLLKKIRRRK
;
A
#
# COMPACT_ATOMS: atom_id res chain seq x y z
N MET A 1 -7.95 29.14 25.22
CA MET A 1 -7.97 27.84 24.52
C MET A 1 -8.01 27.98 23.00
N LEU A 2 -9.06 28.53 22.37
CA LEU A 2 -9.13 28.65 20.90
C LEU A 2 -8.02 29.56 20.32
N LYS A 3 -7.75 30.69 20.97
CA LYS A 3 -6.65 31.60 20.59
C LYS A 3 -5.28 30.91 20.67
N GLY A 4 -4.98 30.21 21.77
CA GLY A 4 -3.76 29.40 21.91
C GLY A 4 -3.65 28.26 20.89
N LEU A 5 -4.76 27.60 20.56
CA LEU A 5 -4.81 26.56 19.54
C LEU A 5 -4.42 27.12 18.17
N LEU A 6 -5.10 28.15 17.69
CA LEU A 6 -4.84 28.76 16.38
C LEU A 6 -3.42 29.33 16.29
N LYS A 7 -2.94 29.98 17.36
CA LYS A 7 -1.56 30.48 17.45
C LYS A 7 -0.54 29.35 17.32
N THR A 8 -0.80 28.22 17.97
CA THR A 8 0.10 27.05 17.94
C THR A 8 0.07 26.36 16.58
N ILE A 9 -1.10 26.21 15.96
CA ILE A 9 -1.23 25.71 14.57
C ILE A 9 -0.44 26.61 13.62
N GLY A 10 -0.66 27.92 13.69
CA GLY A 10 0.09 28.92 12.92
C GLY A 10 1.61 28.71 13.02
N LYS A 11 2.09 28.54 14.24
CA LYS A 11 3.51 28.34 14.53
C LYS A 11 4.07 27.02 13.99
N ILE A 12 3.31 25.92 14.08
CA ILE A 12 3.78 24.59 13.65
C ILE A 12 3.80 24.49 12.12
N TYR A 13 2.74 24.93 11.45
CA TYR A 13 2.52 24.69 10.03
C TYR A 13 2.98 25.83 9.12
N PHE A 14 2.98 27.08 9.61
CA PHE A 14 3.34 28.26 8.79
C PHE A 14 4.70 28.87 9.16
N GLY A 15 5.39 28.36 10.17
CA GLY A 15 6.71 28.84 10.63
C GLY A 15 7.90 28.48 9.73
N HIS A 16 7.75 28.48 8.41
CA HIS A 16 8.78 28.11 7.40
C HIS A 16 9.38 26.70 7.56
N LYS A 17 8.53 25.66 7.53
CA LYS A 17 8.97 24.25 7.55
C LYS A 17 8.68 23.55 6.24
N ILE A 18 9.46 23.86 5.20
CA ILE A 18 9.32 23.21 3.88
C ILE A 18 9.39 21.68 3.98
N VAL A 19 10.22 21.16 4.89
CA VAL A 19 10.34 19.73 5.15
C VAL A 19 9.02 19.12 5.65
N LEU A 20 8.26 19.83 6.50
CA LEU A 20 6.96 19.34 7.01
C LEU A 20 5.98 19.16 5.85
N TRP A 21 5.81 20.18 5.01
CA TRP A 21 4.89 20.11 3.86
C TRP A 21 5.35 19.11 2.80
N MET A 22 6.66 18.94 2.64
CA MET A 22 7.21 17.92 1.75
C MET A 22 6.86 16.50 2.21
N ILE A 23 7.01 16.18 3.51
CA ILE A 23 6.67 14.85 4.04
C ILE A 23 5.17 14.64 4.27
N LEU A 24 4.43 15.73 4.52
CA LEU A 24 3.00 15.67 4.79
C LEU A 24 2.20 15.52 3.50
N THR A 25 2.54 16.25 2.45
CA THR A 25 1.72 16.36 1.23
C THR A 25 2.45 15.88 -0.01
N VAL A 26 3.64 16.44 -0.30
CA VAL A 26 4.31 16.20 -1.60
C VAL A 26 4.73 14.74 -1.77
N LEU A 27 5.36 14.15 -0.76
CA LEU A 27 5.85 12.78 -0.83
C LEU A 27 4.71 11.75 -0.85
N PRO A 28 3.72 11.78 0.06
CA PRO A 28 2.66 10.77 0.05
C PRO A 28 1.84 10.83 -1.24
N VAL A 29 1.41 12.02 -1.67
CA VAL A 29 0.61 12.18 -2.89
C VAL A 29 1.45 11.90 -4.14
N GLY A 30 2.66 12.46 -4.24
CA GLY A 30 3.51 12.29 -5.42
C GLY A 30 3.93 10.85 -5.65
N VAL A 31 4.35 10.13 -4.59
CA VAL A 31 4.70 8.70 -4.70
C VAL A 31 3.47 7.87 -5.00
N SER A 32 2.32 8.21 -4.43
CA SER A 32 1.05 7.53 -4.70
C SER A 32 0.63 7.64 -6.17
N VAL A 33 0.60 8.85 -6.71
CA VAL A 33 0.25 9.10 -8.13
C VAL A 33 1.25 8.39 -9.04
N PHE A 34 2.55 8.49 -8.75
CA PHE A 34 3.58 7.79 -9.51
C PHE A 34 3.37 6.27 -9.52
N MET A 35 3.02 5.66 -8.38
CA MET A 35 2.74 4.23 -8.31
C MET A 35 1.50 3.85 -9.10
N LEU A 36 0.44 4.66 -9.04
CA LEU A 36 -0.78 4.42 -9.82
C LEU A 36 -0.52 4.47 -11.33
N GLU A 37 0.30 5.41 -11.80
CA GLU A 37 0.73 5.48 -13.20
C GLU A 37 1.64 4.31 -13.59
N MET A 38 2.56 3.90 -12.73
CA MET A 38 3.46 2.77 -13.01
C MET A 38 2.67 1.46 -13.21
N PHE A 39 1.55 1.29 -12.51
CA PHE A 39 0.68 0.12 -12.60
C PHE A 39 -0.49 0.28 -13.58
N SER A 40 -0.49 1.33 -14.41
CA SER A 40 -1.59 1.59 -15.36
C SER A 40 -1.67 0.65 -16.57
N SER A 41 -0.75 -0.31 -16.67
CA SER A 41 -0.88 -1.42 -17.63
C SER A 41 -1.84 -2.44 -17.04
N GLU A 42 -3.12 -2.34 -17.42
CA GLU A 42 -4.27 -2.94 -16.73
C GLU A 42 -4.24 -4.48 -16.63
N ILE A 43 -3.47 -5.17 -17.48
CA ILE A 43 -3.45 -6.65 -17.58
C ILE A 43 -2.01 -7.14 -17.84
N VAL A 44 -1.58 -8.21 -17.16
CA VAL A 44 -0.36 -8.95 -17.53
C VAL A 44 -0.61 -9.61 -18.88
N GLN A 45 -0.12 -9.00 -19.95
CA GLN A 45 -0.21 -9.52 -21.31
C GLN A 45 1.09 -10.19 -21.72
N HIS A 46 1.01 -11.09 -22.70
CA HIS A 46 2.16 -11.77 -23.29
C HIS A 46 2.97 -12.63 -22.30
N ILE A 47 2.28 -13.41 -21.46
CA ILE A 47 2.96 -14.36 -20.57
C ILE A 47 3.63 -15.44 -21.41
N PRO A 48 4.96 -15.62 -21.34
CA PRO A 48 5.64 -16.60 -22.17
C PRO A 48 5.28 -18.00 -21.72
N VAL A 49 4.64 -18.76 -22.61
CA VAL A 49 4.19 -20.13 -22.36
C VAL A 49 4.76 -21.12 -23.36
N GLY A 50 4.96 -22.35 -22.90
CA GLY A 50 5.35 -23.48 -23.74
C GLY A 50 4.18 -24.43 -24.01
N ILE A 51 4.22 -25.14 -25.13
CA ILE A 51 3.28 -26.21 -25.44
C ILE A 51 4.08 -27.48 -25.76
N LEU A 52 3.86 -28.55 -24.97
CA LEU A 52 4.30 -29.90 -25.28
C LEU A 52 3.14 -30.66 -25.91
N LYS A 53 3.19 -30.84 -27.22
CA LYS A 53 2.12 -31.49 -27.98
C LYS A 53 2.45 -32.95 -28.25
N GLN A 54 1.84 -33.85 -27.49
CA GLN A 54 1.98 -35.30 -27.67
C GLN A 54 0.85 -35.91 -28.49
N ASP A 55 -0.30 -35.24 -28.57
CA ASP A 55 -1.42 -35.63 -29.44
C ASP A 55 -1.43 -34.80 -30.73
N HIS A 56 -1.53 -35.49 -31.87
CA HIS A 56 -1.55 -34.88 -33.22
C HIS A 56 -2.95 -34.92 -33.83
N SER A 57 -3.97 -34.78 -32.98
CA SER A 57 -5.38 -34.80 -33.33
C SER A 57 -5.93 -33.42 -33.72
N GLN A 58 -7.13 -33.39 -34.31
CA GLN A 58 -7.81 -32.12 -34.61
C GLN A 58 -8.16 -31.34 -33.34
N LEU A 59 -8.54 -32.05 -32.27
CA LEU A 59 -8.76 -31.42 -30.96
C LEU A 59 -7.50 -30.73 -30.43
N ALA A 60 -6.34 -31.39 -30.52
CA ALA A 60 -5.07 -30.81 -30.10
C ALA A 60 -4.69 -29.59 -30.95
N ASP A 61 -4.88 -29.64 -32.27
CA ASP A 61 -4.67 -28.49 -33.19
C ASP A 61 -5.59 -27.30 -32.86
N ARG A 62 -6.83 -27.58 -32.44
CA ARG A 62 -7.80 -26.55 -32.09
C ARG A 62 -7.43 -25.88 -30.76
N LEU A 63 -7.00 -26.65 -29.76
CA LEU A 63 -6.52 -26.14 -28.49
C LEU A 63 -5.25 -25.31 -28.64
N GLU A 64 -4.27 -25.80 -29.38
CA GLU A 64 -3.02 -25.07 -29.66
C GLU A 64 -3.32 -23.70 -30.29
N ARG A 65 -4.16 -23.66 -31.34
CA ARG A 65 -4.54 -22.40 -31.99
C ARG A 65 -5.28 -21.44 -31.05
N ALA A 66 -6.17 -21.96 -30.21
CA ALA A 66 -6.89 -21.11 -29.26
C ALA A 66 -5.95 -20.52 -28.20
N ILE A 67 -5.00 -21.31 -27.70
CA ILE A 67 -3.95 -20.85 -26.79
C ILE A 67 -3.08 -19.78 -27.46
N GLN A 68 -2.67 -19.99 -28.71
CA GLN A 68 -1.90 -19.02 -29.51
C GLN A 68 -2.67 -17.73 -29.80
N SER A 69 -4.00 -17.78 -29.84
CA SER A 69 -4.85 -16.62 -30.10
C SER A 69 -5.20 -15.81 -28.84
N SER A 70 -4.83 -16.29 -27.65
CA SER A 70 -5.11 -15.58 -26.40
C SER A 70 -4.32 -14.26 -26.35
N PRO A 71 -4.95 -13.13 -25.99
CA PRO A 71 -4.24 -11.87 -25.78
C PRO A 71 -3.36 -11.86 -24.51
N VAL A 72 -3.52 -12.86 -23.64
CA VAL A 72 -2.79 -12.97 -22.36
C VAL A 72 -1.57 -13.89 -22.47
N LEU A 73 -1.65 -14.93 -23.30
CA LEU A 73 -0.59 -15.94 -23.46
C LEU A 73 0.25 -15.65 -24.71
N ASP A 74 1.57 -15.82 -24.59
CA ASP A 74 2.52 -15.70 -25.71
C ASP A 74 3.26 -17.02 -25.85
N VAL A 75 2.86 -17.83 -26.85
CA VAL A 75 3.46 -19.14 -27.09
C VAL A 75 4.87 -18.94 -27.65
N LYS A 76 5.88 -19.09 -26.79
CA LYS A 76 7.30 -18.89 -27.15
C LYS A 76 8.00 -20.16 -27.62
N LEU A 77 7.56 -21.31 -27.12
CA LEU A 77 8.24 -22.57 -27.36
C LEU A 77 7.24 -23.71 -27.53
N ASN A 78 7.35 -24.42 -28.65
CA ASN A 78 6.72 -25.73 -28.80
C ASN A 78 7.77 -26.78 -28.44
N CYS A 79 7.62 -27.38 -27.26
CA CYS A 79 8.59 -28.33 -26.72
C CYS A 79 8.46 -29.69 -27.37
N HIS A 80 9.58 -30.33 -27.66
CA HIS A 80 9.65 -31.69 -28.16
C HIS A 80 9.46 -32.72 -27.05
N ASP A 81 9.97 -32.42 -25.85
CA ASP A 81 9.82 -33.27 -24.68
C ASP A 81 9.59 -32.45 -23.39
N MET A 82 9.31 -33.18 -22.31
CA MET A 82 9.06 -32.59 -21.00
C MET A 82 10.28 -31.84 -20.45
N SER A 83 11.49 -32.37 -20.68
CA SER A 83 12.73 -31.83 -20.12
C SER A 83 13.07 -30.47 -20.74
N GLU A 84 12.84 -30.30 -22.05
CA GLU A 84 13.04 -29.02 -22.75
C GLU A 84 12.18 -27.90 -22.14
N CYS A 85 10.89 -28.20 -21.90
CA CYS A 85 9.95 -27.27 -21.29
C CYS A 85 10.29 -26.96 -19.82
N GLU A 86 10.66 -27.99 -19.03
CA GLU A 86 11.11 -27.80 -17.65
C GLU A 86 12.37 -26.93 -17.57
N HIS A 87 13.37 -27.18 -18.42
CA HIS A 87 14.59 -26.39 -18.47
C HIS A 87 14.34 -24.96 -18.92
N ALA A 88 13.40 -24.73 -19.85
CA ALA A 88 13.01 -23.39 -20.26
C ALA A 88 12.29 -22.64 -19.13
N VAL A 89 11.49 -23.32 -18.31
CA VAL A 89 10.90 -22.72 -17.10
C VAL A 89 11.96 -22.40 -16.04
N ILE A 90 12.91 -23.30 -15.80
CA ILE A 90 13.99 -23.10 -14.83
C ILE A 90 14.89 -21.93 -15.24
N ARG A 91 15.15 -21.74 -16.54
CA ARG A 91 15.94 -20.62 -17.08
C ARG A 91 15.18 -19.29 -17.11
N GLY A 92 13.86 -19.33 -16.93
CA GLY A 92 12.99 -18.15 -16.99
C GLY A 92 12.56 -17.75 -18.41
N ASP A 93 12.86 -18.57 -19.43
CA ASP A 93 12.42 -18.37 -20.81
C ASP A 93 10.90 -18.57 -20.95
N LEU A 94 10.35 -19.47 -20.12
CA LEU A 94 8.91 -19.73 -19.98
C LEU A 94 8.46 -19.51 -18.52
N GLN A 95 7.23 -19.06 -18.32
CA GLN A 95 6.62 -18.99 -16.99
C GLN A 95 5.83 -20.27 -16.66
N THR A 96 5.17 -20.83 -17.67
CA THR A 96 4.37 -22.06 -17.59
C THR A 96 4.42 -22.82 -18.90
N PHE A 97 4.13 -24.12 -18.88
CA PHE A 97 3.90 -24.90 -20.09
C PHE A 97 2.74 -25.89 -19.95
N ILE A 98 2.15 -26.22 -21.09
CA ILE A 98 0.92 -27.01 -21.21
C ILE A 98 1.27 -28.32 -21.91
N VAL A 99 0.80 -29.44 -21.38
CA VAL A 99 0.99 -30.75 -22.01
C VAL A 99 -0.33 -31.20 -22.64
N LEU A 100 -0.35 -31.41 -23.96
CA LEU A 100 -1.47 -32.03 -24.66
C LEU A 100 -1.17 -33.53 -24.79
N PRO A 101 -1.70 -34.38 -23.89
CA PRO A 101 -1.27 -35.78 -23.76
C PRO A 101 -1.75 -36.67 -24.90
N THR A 102 -1.00 -37.72 -25.21
CA THR A 102 -1.40 -38.77 -26.16
C THR A 102 -2.77 -39.33 -25.77
N ASP A 103 -3.69 -39.52 -26.73
CA ASP A 103 -5.12 -39.89 -26.54
C ASP A 103 -6.06 -38.77 -26.04
N LEU A 104 -5.69 -37.49 -26.13
CA LEU A 104 -6.57 -36.37 -25.73
C LEU A 104 -7.92 -36.42 -26.48
N GLU A 105 -7.90 -36.47 -27.82
CA GLU A 105 -9.13 -36.54 -28.63
C GLU A 105 -9.92 -37.82 -28.40
N ARG A 106 -9.22 -38.96 -28.34
CA ARG A 106 -9.85 -40.27 -28.13
C ARG A 106 -10.63 -40.32 -26.82
N ARG A 107 -10.09 -39.76 -25.73
CA ARG A 107 -10.77 -39.67 -24.43
C ARG A 107 -11.93 -38.68 -24.47
N ALA A 108 -11.74 -37.51 -25.06
CA ALA A 108 -12.80 -36.52 -25.23
C ALA A 108 -14.02 -37.10 -25.99
N LEU A 109 -13.80 -37.81 -27.09
CA LEU A 109 -14.86 -38.46 -27.88
C LEU A 109 -15.58 -39.59 -27.14
N ARG A 110 -14.96 -40.17 -26.11
CA ARG A 110 -15.56 -41.18 -25.23
C ARG A 110 -16.31 -40.58 -24.05
N LEU A 111 -16.40 -39.25 -23.98
CA LEU A 111 -16.93 -38.51 -22.83
C LEU A 111 -16.13 -38.77 -21.54
N GLU A 112 -14.88 -39.23 -21.67
CA GLU A 112 -13.93 -39.39 -20.58
C GLU A 112 -13.17 -38.07 -20.44
N ALA A 113 -13.63 -37.17 -19.56
CA ALA A 113 -13.06 -35.82 -19.38
C ALA A 113 -11.52 -35.86 -19.28
N PRO A 114 -10.78 -35.47 -20.33
CA PRO A 114 -9.34 -35.67 -20.36
C PRO A 114 -8.62 -34.64 -19.50
N VAL A 115 -7.58 -35.07 -18.78
CA VAL A 115 -6.75 -34.19 -17.95
C VAL A 115 -5.64 -33.60 -18.81
N ILE A 116 -5.56 -32.27 -18.86
CA ILE A 116 -4.47 -31.51 -19.51
C ILE A 116 -3.56 -30.98 -18.40
N PRO A 117 -2.34 -31.53 -18.22
CA PRO A 117 -1.40 -31.03 -17.24
C PRO A 117 -0.88 -29.63 -17.60
N VAL A 118 -0.75 -28.78 -16.59
CA VAL A 118 -0.14 -27.44 -16.70
C VAL A 118 0.93 -27.33 -15.63
N PHE A 119 2.15 -27.01 -16.03
CA PHE A 119 3.32 -26.91 -15.15
C PHE A 119 3.82 -25.48 -15.12
N SER A 120 4.00 -24.92 -13.93
CA SER A 120 4.35 -23.51 -13.77
C SER A 120 5.51 -23.30 -12.79
N SER A 121 6.25 -22.20 -12.97
CA SER A 121 7.35 -21.84 -12.08
C SER A 121 6.87 -21.56 -10.64
N GLY A 122 7.51 -22.16 -9.63
CA GLY A 122 7.22 -21.83 -8.23
C GLY A 122 7.63 -20.41 -7.82
N GLN A 123 8.42 -19.71 -8.63
CA GLN A 123 9.01 -18.41 -8.27
C GLN A 123 8.07 -17.23 -8.56
N ASN A 124 7.23 -17.33 -9.59
CA ASN A 124 6.37 -16.25 -10.07
C ASN A 124 4.87 -16.60 -9.91
N TYR A 125 4.45 -16.78 -8.66
CA TYR A 125 3.09 -17.22 -8.31
C TYR A 125 1.98 -16.38 -8.98
N LEU A 126 2.11 -15.04 -8.95
CA LEU A 126 1.12 -14.12 -9.50
C LEU A 126 0.96 -14.29 -11.03
N THR A 127 2.07 -14.25 -11.78
CA THR A 127 2.07 -14.43 -13.23
C THR A 127 1.48 -15.79 -13.62
N ASN A 128 1.82 -16.84 -12.86
CA ASN A 128 1.33 -18.19 -13.12
C ASN A 128 -0.14 -18.38 -12.79
N MET A 129 -0.66 -17.66 -11.79
CA MET A 129 -2.09 -17.64 -11.51
C MET A 129 -2.88 -17.09 -12.70
N PHE A 130 -2.40 -16.01 -13.34
CA PHE A 130 -3.04 -15.46 -14.54
C PHE A 130 -2.93 -16.40 -15.74
N ALA A 131 -1.73 -16.93 -16.01
CA ALA A 131 -1.54 -17.87 -17.10
C ALA A 131 -2.44 -19.11 -16.96
N THR A 132 -2.49 -19.69 -15.75
CA THR A 132 -3.33 -20.86 -15.48
C THR A 132 -4.82 -20.55 -15.58
N LYS A 133 -5.26 -19.36 -15.13
CA LYS A 133 -6.66 -18.91 -15.28
C LYS A 133 -7.04 -18.82 -16.75
N GLU A 134 -6.20 -18.21 -17.58
CA GLU A 134 -6.45 -18.07 -19.02
C GLU A 134 -6.42 -19.43 -19.73
N ILE A 135 -5.41 -20.26 -19.48
CA ILE A 135 -5.32 -21.62 -20.03
C ILE A 135 -6.60 -22.42 -19.72
N ARG A 136 -7.09 -22.32 -18.48
CA ARG A 136 -8.33 -22.97 -18.06
C ARG A 136 -9.56 -22.41 -18.78
N ALA A 137 -9.61 -21.09 -19.02
CA ALA A 137 -10.71 -20.46 -19.75
C ALA A 137 -10.75 -20.96 -21.21
N VAL A 138 -9.60 -21.00 -21.89
CA VAL A 138 -9.47 -21.52 -23.26
C VAL A 138 -9.89 -22.99 -23.35
N ILE A 139 -9.38 -23.84 -22.44
CA ILE A 139 -9.71 -25.27 -22.40
C ILE A 139 -11.21 -25.48 -22.12
N THR A 140 -11.78 -24.74 -21.16
CA THR A 140 -13.21 -24.83 -20.83
C THR A 140 -14.09 -24.42 -21.99
N SER A 141 -13.74 -23.33 -22.70
CA SER A 141 -14.47 -22.87 -23.88
C SER A 141 -14.52 -23.94 -24.97
N ILE A 142 -13.36 -24.49 -25.36
CA ILE A 142 -13.31 -25.58 -26.36
C ILE A 142 -14.03 -26.84 -25.87
N GLY A 143 -13.83 -27.22 -24.60
CA GLY A 143 -14.52 -28.37 -24.03
C GLY A 143 -16.04 -28.22 -24.11
N SER A 144 -16.57 -27.04 -23.77
CA SER A 144 -18.01 -26.76 -23.84
C SER A 144 -18.59 -26.91 -25.25
N ASP A 145 -17.85 -26.50 -26.28
CA ASP A 145 -18.24 -26.71 -27.69
C ASP A 145 -18.33 -28.20 -28.05
N LEU A 146 -17.36 -29.02 -27.59
CA LEU A 146 -17.34 -30.45 -27.88
C LEU A 146 -18.48 -31.20 -27.19
N PHE A 147 -18.77 -30.88 -25.92
CA PHE A 147 -19.83 -31.55 -25.15
C PHE A 147 -21.24 -31.06 -25.49
N ALA A 148 -21.40 -29.80 -25.93
CA ALA A 148 -22.68 -29.27 -26.40
C ALA A 148 -23.14 -29.85 -27.75
N ALA A 149 -22.23 -30.39 -28.54
CA ALA A 149 -22.58 -31.10 -29.78
C ALA A 149 -23.11 -32.52 -29.56
N SER A 150 -22.99 -33.08 -28.34
CA SER A 150 -23.34 -34.49 -28.03
C SER A 150 -24.48 -34.67 -27.01
N TYR A 151 -25.00 -33.59 -26.42
CA TYR A 151 -26.15 -33.61 -25.51
C TYR A 151 -27.09 -32.45 -25.83
N ASP A 152 -28.41 -32.72 -25.87
CA ASP A 152 -29.47 -31.73 -26.16
C ASP A 152 -29.69 -30.69 -25.04
N ASP A 153 -28.91 -30.74 -23.96
CA ASP A 153 -28.83 -29.66 -22.98
C ASP A 153 -27.61 -29.87 -22.06
N PRO A 154 -26.49 -29.15 -22.23
CA PRO A 154 -25.48 -29.11 -21.19
C PRO A 154 -25.72 -27.83 -20.38
N VAL A 155 -26.00 -27.98 -19.09
CA VAL A 155 -25.96 -26.87 -18.14
C VAL A 155 -24.63 -26.10 -18.34
N LYS A 156 -24.72 -24.91 -18.95
CA LYS A 156 -23.57 -24.04 -19.17
C LYS A 156 -23.22 -23.39 -17.85
N THR A 157 -22.07 -23.74 -17.29
CA THR A 157 -21.54 -23.09 -16.09
C THR A 157 -20.57 -22.00 -16.55
N GLU A 158 -20.98 -20.75 -16.40
CA GLU A 158 -20.07 -19.61 -16.57
C GLU A 158 -19.40 -19.30 -15.24
N ILE A 159 -18.07 -19.40 -15.21
CA ILE A 159 -17.28 -19.04 -14.04
C ILE A 159 -17.04 -17.54 -14.08
N HIS A 160 -17.90 -16.80 -13.39
CA HIS A 160 -17.69 -15.38 -13.12
C HIS A 160 -16.87 -15.24 -11.83
N SER A 161 -15.69 -14.61 -11.90
CA SER A 161 -14.91 -14.27 -10.71
C SER A 161 -15.57 -13.11 -9.97
N VAL A 162 -16.13 -13.37 -8.79
CA VAL A 162 -16.72 -12.32 -7.94
C VAL A 162 -15.61 -11.45 -7.35
N GLY A 163 -15.65 -10.13 -7.60
CA GLY A 163 -14.78 -9.13 -6.97
C GLY A 163 -13.49 -8.73 -7.71
N ASN A 164 -13.05 -9.48 -8.73
CA ASN A 164 -11.99 -9.04 -9.66
C ASN A 164 -12.10 -9.78 -11.01
N ILE A 165 -13.08 -9.34 -11.81
CA ILE A 165 -13.53 -10.03 -13.02
C ILE A 165 -12.42 -10.06 -14.10
N GLU A 166 -11.68 -8.96 -14.24
CA GLU A 166 -10.71 -8.76 -15.33
C GLU A 166 -9.25 -9.04 -14.95
N GLY A 167 -8.97 -9.32 -13.66
CA GLY A 167 -7.58 -9.44 -13.22
C GLY A 167 -6.85 -8.10 -13.15
N ASN A 168 -7.59 -7.01 -12.88
CA ASN A 168 -7.10 -5.65 -12.86
C ASN A 168 -6.00 -5.49 -11.79
N TYR A 169 -4.76 -5.40 -12.26
CA TYR A 169 -3.57 -5.33 -11.40
C TYR A 169 -3.47 -4.00 -10.66
N GLN A 170 -3.91 -2.92 -11.31
CA GLN A 170 -3.95 -1.59 -10.71
C GLN A 170 -4.94 -1.55 -9.54
N GLY A 171 -6.12 -2.15 -9.69
CA GLY A 171 -7.12 -2.26 -8.63
C GLY A 171 -6.67 -3.15 -7.46
N PHE A 172 -5.98 -4.26 -7.75
CA PHE A 172 -5.54 -5.18 -6.70
C PHE A 172 -4.26 -4.72 -5.98
N LEU A 173 -3.22 -4.34 -6.72
CA LEU A 173 -1.90 -4.06 -6.17
C LEU A 173 -1.68 -2.56 -5.96
N ALA A 174 -2.03 -1.71 -6.92
CA ALA A 174 -1.72 -0.28 -6.83
C ALA A 174 -2.51 0.40 -5.72
N LEU A 175 -3.80 0.07 -5.54
CA LEU A 175 -4.59 0.54 -4.39
C LEU A 175 -4.05 0.01 -3.04
N GLY A 176 -3.53 -1.22 -3.03
CA GLY A 176 -2.88 -1.77 -1.84
C GLY A 176 -1.61 -1.00 -1.47
N LEU A 177 -0.78 -0.71 -2.47
CA LEU A 177 0.47 0.02 -2.31
C LEU A 177 0.23 1.49 -1.95
N LEU A 178 -0.80 2.12 -2.52
CA LEU A 178 -1.31 3.44 -2.13
C LEU A 178 -1.53 3.50 -0.62
N SER A 179 -2.28 2.54 -0.09
CA SER A 179 -2.57 2.42 1.34
C SER A 179 -1.29 2.24 2.17
N ALA A 180 -0.33 1.47 1.67
CA ALA A 180 0.96 1.28 2.32
C ALA A 180 1.80 2.57 2.38
N MET A 181 1.73 3.40 1.34
CA MET A 181 2.41 4.71 1.32
C MET A 181 1.84 5.64 2.40
N PHE A 182 0.52 5.74 2.51
CA PHE A 182 -0.12 6.54 3.55
C PHE A 182 0.09 5.99 4.96
N HIS A 183 0.18 4.66 5.11
CA HIS A 183 0.56 4.01 6.36
C HIS A 183 1.96 4.44 6.83
N LEU A 184 2.97 4.37 5.96
CA LEU A 184 4.33 4.82 6.28
C LEU A 184 4.40 6.34 6.49
N ALA A 185 3.74 7.11 5.63
CA ALA A 185 3.67 8.56 5.74
C ALA A 185 3.09 9.01 7.09
N GLY A 186 2.00 8.40 7.54
CA GLY A 186 1.37 8.72 8.83
C GLY A 186 2.34 8.55 10.00
N MET A 187 3.11 7.46 10.02
CA MET A 187 4.14 7.26 11.05
C MET A 187 5.26 8.30 10.96
N LEU A 188 5.78 8.57 9.76
CA LEU A 188 6.90 9.50 9.56
C LEU A 188 6.53 10.95 9.88
N VAL A 189 5.35 11.41 9.45
CA VAL A 189 4.81 12.74 9.77
C VAL A 189 4.65 12.90 11.27
N ALA A 190 4.07 11.90 11.94
CA ALA A 190 3.90 11.91 13.39
C ALA A 190 5.25 11.97 14.13
N VAL A 191 6.22 11.17 13.70
CA VAL A 191 7.60 11.22 14.23
C VAL A 191 8.19 12.62 14.05
N TYR A 192 8.05 13.23 12.87
CA TYR A 192 8.59 14.55 12.60
C TYR A 192 7.97 15.63 13.49
N ILE A 193 6.63 15.67 13.56
CA ILE A 193 5.87 16.65 14.36
C ILE A 193 6.19 16.49 15.86
N ALA A 194 6.21 15.25 16.37
CA ALA A 194 6.51 15.00 17.77
C ALA A 194 7.99 15.30 18.13
N SER A 195 8.91 15.12 17.18
CA SER A 195 10.35 15.25 17.43
C SER A 195 10.88 16.67 17.27
N PHE A 196 10.34 17.51 16.40
CA PHE A 196 10.99 18.81 16.14
C PHE A 196 11.09 19.71 17.39
N PRO A 197 10.14 19.76 18.35
CA PRO A 197 10.30 20.58 19.56
C PRO A 197 11.48 20.09 20.41
N LEU A 198 11.72 18.77 20.41
CA LEU A 198 12.82 18.12 21.12
C LEU A 198 14.16 18.36 20.41
N ARG A 199 14.17 18.22 19.07
CA ARG A 199 15.34 18.42 18.20
C ARG A 199 15.83 19.86 18.23
N ASP A 200 14.91 20.81 18.18
CA ASP A 200 15.23 22.24 18.08
C ASP A 200 15.39 22.89 19.47
N HIS A 201 15.28 22.13 20.57
CA HIS A 201 15.36 22.66 21.95
C HIS A 201 14.28 23.72 22.27
N ARG A 202 13.08 23.59 21.68
CA ARG A 202 12.00 24.61 21.73
C ARG A 202 10.76 24.17 22.49
N VAL A 203 10.83 23.11 23.29
CA VAL A 203 9.66 22.56 24.03
C VAL A 203 8.95 23.64 24.86
N ARG A 204 9.70 24.46 25.61
CA ARG A 204 9.14 25.57 26.41
C ARG A 204 8.40 26.59 25.55
N GLU A 205 8.93 26.91 24.39
CA GLU A 205 8.36 27.89 23.48
C GLU A 205 7.01 27.41 22.90
N PHE A 206 6.94 26.15 22.45
CA PHE A 206 5.70 25.54 21.95
C PHE A 206 4.66 25.31 23.06
N PHE A 207 5.11 24.92 24.25
CA PHE A 207 4.24 24.80 25.42
C PHE A 207 3.64 26.16 25.82
N SER A 208 4.44 27.24 25.74
CA SER A 208 3.97 28.60 26.03
C SER A 208 2.98 29.12 24.99
N SER A 209 3.15 28.79 23.70
CA SER A 209 2.18 29.18 22.66
C SER A 209 0.84 28.48 22.81
N ALA A 210 0.84 27.27 23.40
CA ALA A 210 -0.34 26.47 23.68
C ALA A 210 -0.99 26.81 25.04
N GLU A 211 -0.82 28.04 25.55
CA GLU A 211 -1.37 28.49 26.83
C GLU A 211 -0.99 27.55 28.02
N ARG A 212 0.19 26.89 27.95
CA ARG A 212 0.67 25.91 28.94
C ARG A 212 -0.24 24.68 29.10
N SER A 213 -0.93 24.27 28.03
CA SER A 213 -1.76 23.06 27.99
C SER A 213 -1.17 21.99 27.06
N TRP A 214 -0.92 20.80 27.60
CA TRP A 214 -0.48 19.63 26.80
C TRP A 214 -1.54 19.18 25.81
N VAL A 215 -2.82 19.29 26.18
CA VAL A 215 -3.95 18.95 25.30
C VAL A 215 -4.00 19.91 24.13
N THR A 216 -3.90 21.23 24.38
CA THR A 216 -3.89 22.23 23.30
C THR A 216 -2.69 22.07 22.39
N LEU A 217 -1.51 21.77 22.94
CA LEU A 217 -0.31 21.50 22.14
C LEU A 217 -0.47 20.25 21.27
N GLY A 218 -0.95 19.14 21.84
CA GLY A 218 -1.17 17.88 21.11
C GLY A 218 -2.22 18.02 20.01
N VAL A 219 -3.37 18.63 20.32
CA VAL A 219 -4.43 18.87 19.33
C VAL A 219 -3.93 19.78 18.22
N ALA A 220 -3.26 20.90 18.54
CA ALA A 220 -2.69 21.79 17.53
C ALA A 220 -1.61 21.12 16.67
N ALA A 221 -0.84 20.19 17.26
CA ALA A 221 0.24 19.51 16.57
C ALA A 221 -0.27 18.41 15.63
N PHE A 222 -1.15 17.53 16.09
CA PHE A 222 -1.43 16.28 15.40
C PHE A 222 -2.76 16.28 14.62
N VAL A 223 -3.82 16.90 15.14
CA VAL A 223 -5.16 16.84 14.50
C VAL A 223 -5.16 17.45 13.09
N PRO A 224 -4.56 18.63 12.83
CA PRO A 224 -4.51 19.16 11.47
C PRO A 224 -3.79 18.23 10.49
N ALA A 225 -2.65 17.66 10.87
CA ALA A 225 -1.92 16.74 10.01
C ALA A 225 -2.66 15.42 9.77
N VAL A 226 -3.38 14.89 10.77
CA VAL A 226 -4.26 13.71 10.60
C VAL A 226 -5.35 14.01 9.58
N ILE A 227 -6.02 15.17 9.70
CA ILE A 227 -7.08 15.58 8.76
C ILE A 227 -6.53 15.77 7.35
N ILE A 228 -5.41 16.48 7.21
CA ILE A 228 -4.77 16.71 5.90
C ILE A 228 -4.41 15.37 5.25
N LEU A 229 -3.70 14.50 5.97
CA LEU A 229 -3.27 13.21 5.42
C LEU A 229 -4.43 12.28 5.11
N TRP A 230 -5.51 12.31 5.91
CA TRP A 230 -6.73 11.56 5.63
C TRP A 230 -7.44 12.07 4.38
N LEU A 231 -7.57 13.40 4.20
CA LEU A 231 -8.18 13.99 3.00
C LEU A 231 -7.35 13.72 1.75
N GLU A 232 -6.02 13.77 1.85
CA GLU A 232 -5.12 13.40 0.77
C GLU A 232 -5.28 11.93 0.39
N TYR A 233 -5.33 11.03 1.38
CA TYR A 233 -5.54 9.60 1.14
C TYR A 233 -6.90 9.32 0.50
N MET A 234 -7.97 9.92 1.03
CA MET A 234 -9.31 9.84 0.47
C MET A 234 -9.35 10.39 -0.97
N GLY A 235 -8.66 11.50 -1.24
CA GLY A 235 -8.56 12.12 -2.57
C GLY A 235 -7.81 11.26 -3.58
N CYS A 236 -6.65 10.71 -3.22
CA CYS A 236 -5.91 9.77 -4.05
C CYS A 236 -6.75 8.52 -4.31
N TYR A 237 -7.41 7.98 -3.28
CA TYR A 237 -8.25 6.80 -3.40
C TYR A 237 -9.44 7.03 -4.36
N ALA A 238 -10.15 8.16 -4.20
CA ALA A 238 -11.25 8.58 -5.08
C ALA A 238 -10.80 8.76 -6.54
N TYR A 239 -9.62 9.34 -6.76
CA TYR A 239 -9.04 9.49 -8.10
C TYR A 239 -8.87 8.13 -8.79
N THR A 240 -8.33 7.14 -8.08
CA THR A 240 -8.17 5.78 -8.62
C THR A 240 -9.48 5.08 -8.94
N HIS A 241 -10.49 5.20 -8.07
CA HIS A 241 -11.79 4.53 -8.29
C HIS A 241 -12.56 5.11 -9.47
N ARG A 242 -12.40 6.40 -9.76
CA ARG A 242 -12.98 7.00 -10.97
C ARG A 242 -12.45 6.37 -12.26
N MET A 243 -11.27 5.73 -12.22
CA MET A 243 -10.65 5.10 -13.39
C MET A 243 -10.78 3.56 -13.41
N LEU A 244 -10.92 2.89 -12.26
CA LEU A 244 -10.76 1.43 -12.18
C LEU A 244 -12.06 0.64 -11.91
N MET A 245 -12.86 1.06 -10.92
CA MET A 245 -14.14 0.41 -10.59
C MET A 245 -15.07 1.41 -9.89
N PRO A 246 -16.29 1.65 -10.41
CA PRO A 246 -17.27 2.49 -9.72
C PRO A 246 -17.68 1.84 -8.41
N MET A 247 -17.57 2.59 -7.33
CA MET A 247 -17.95 2.19 -5.97
C MET A 247 -19.17 3.00 -5.54
N SER A 248 -20.08 2.39 -4.78
CA SER A 248 -21.21 3.12 -4.19
C SER A 248 -20.70 4.13 -3.16
N PHE A 249 -21.55 5.12 -2.84
CA PHE A 249 -21.20 6.13 -1.83
C PHE A 249 -21.00 5.50 -0.44
N GLU A 250 -21.78 4.47 -0.08
CA GLU A 250 -21.72 3.83 1.23
C GLU A 250 -20.41 3.06 1.41
N GLU A 251 -20.00 2.28 0.40
CA GLU A 251 -18.72 1.58 0.38
C GLU A 251 -17.54 2.57 0.44
N PHE A 252 -17.64 3.70 -0.27
CA PHE A 252 -16.60 4.75 -0.23
C PHE A 252 -16.48 5.36 1.17
N VAL A 253 -17.60 5.63 1.84
CA VAL A 253 -17.62 6.15 3.22
C VAL A 253 -17.02 5.12 4.18
N MET A 254 -17.36 3.84 4.03
CA MET A 254 -16.81 2.76 4.87
C MET A 254 -15.28 2.70 4.77
N VAL A 255 -14.75 2.72 3.55
CA VAL A 255 -13.30 2.75 3.33
C VAL A 255 -12.71 4.03 3.90
N SER A 256 -13.31 5.19 3.67
CA SER A 256 -12.83 6.47 4.19
C SER A 256 -12.73 6.50 5.72
N VAL A 257 -13.66 5.86 6.43
CA VAL A 257 -13.60 5.68 7.89
C VAL A 257 -12.43 4.78 8.27
N ALA A 258 -12.24 3.65 7.59
CA ALA A 258 -11.10 2.77 7.82
C ALA A 258 -9.76 3.50 7.59
N GLN A 259 -9.67 4.31 6.54
CA GLN A 259 -8.50 5.15 6.23
C GLN A 259 -8.20 6.14 7.35
N LEU A 260 -9.22 6.83 7.87
CA LEU A 260 -9.05 7.74 9.01
C LEU A 260 -8.50 7.00 10.24
N LEU A 261 -9.09 5.84 10.57
CA LEU A 261 -8.64 5.03 11.70
C LEU A 261 -7.19 4.54 11.51
N MET A 262 -6.82 4.15 10.30
CA MET A 262 -5.44 3.77 9.97
C MET A 262 -4.49 4.94 10.22
N VAL A 263 -4.81 6.14 9.72
CA VAL A 263 -4.00 7.35 9.93
C VAL A 263 -3.84 7.66 11.42
N ILE A 264 -4.92 7.60 12.20
CA ILE A 264 -4.88 7.80 13.66
C ILE A 264 -3.96 6.78 14.34
N CYS A 265 -4.06 5.49 13.98
CA CYS A 265 -3.18 4.44 14.51
C CYS A 265 -1.71 4.74 14.19
N CYS A 266 -1.40 5.07 12.93
CA CYS A 266 -0.05 5.38 12.47
C CYS A 266 0.53 6.60 13.20
N PHE A 267 -0.31 7.62 13.44
CA PHE A 267 0.10 8.79 14.21
C PHE A 267 0.41 8.43 15.66
N GLY A 268 -0.47 7.68 16.33
CA GLY A 268 -0.24 7.23 17.70
C GLY A 268 1.04 6.39 17.84
N ALA A 269 1.30 5.49 16.89
CA ALA A 269 2.54 4.70 16.82
C ALA A 269 3.77 5.59 16.63
N GLY A 270 3.76 6.51 15.65
CA GLY A 270 4.85 7.44 15.40
C GLY A 270 5.16 8.34 16.60
N ILE A 271 4.13 8.86 17.27
CA ILE A 271 4.27 9.64 18.52
C ILE A 271 4.89 8.77 19.62
N THR A 272 4.47 7.52 19.76
CA THR A 272 5.02 6.57 20.74
C THR A 272 6.51 6.32 20.50
N PHE A 273 6.94 6.14 19.25
CA PHE A 273 8.36 5.95 18.93
C PHE A 273 9.21 7.13 19.39
N VAL A 274 8.72 8.36 19.23
CA VAL A 274 9.39 9.57 19.73
C VAL A 274 9.32 9.66 21.25
N GLY A 275 8.16 9.35 21.85
CA GLY A 275 7.99 9.35 23.30
C GLY A 275 8.97 8.41 24.00
N VAL A 276 9.22 7.23 23.44
CA VAL A 276 10.15 6.23 23.97
C VAL A 276 11.62 6.58 23.68
N THR A 277 11.95 6.94 22.44
CA THR A 277 13.36 7.14 22.03
C THR A 277 13.90 8.52 22.38
N GLY A 278 13.06 9.57 22.33
CA GLY A 278 13.44 10.97 22.49
C GLY A 278 14.33 11.52 21.36
N VAL A 279 14.62 10.73 20.33
CA VAL A 279 15.58 11.07 19.26
C VAL A 279 14.93 10.82 17.90
N MET A 280 14.82 11.91 17.12
CA MET A 280 14.18 11.89 15.80
C MET A 280 14.74 10.80 14.89
N ARG A 281 16.08 10.69 14.77
CA ARG A 281 16.75 9.72 13.89
C ARG A 281 16.38 8.27 14.23
N ILE A 282 16.34 7.93 15.52
CA ILE A 282 16.01 6.57 15.97
C ILE A 282 14.53 6.30 15.74
N ALA A 283 13.64 7.23 16.11
CA ALA A 283 12.21 7.09 15.87
C ALA A 283 11.86 6.94 14.38
N THR A 284 12.52 7.69 13.50
CA THR A 284 12.39 7.54 12.04
C THR A 284 12.87 6.16 11.58
N GLY A 285 13.97 5.65 12.14
CA GLY A 285 14.46 4.29 11.86
C GLY A 285 13.45 3.21 12.26
N VAL A 286 12.85 3.33 13.45
CA VAL A 286 11.80 2.40 13.92
C VAL A 286 10.58 2.43 13.00
N ALA A 287 10.11 3.63 12.61
CA ALA A 287 9.02 3.78 11.65
C ALA A 287 9.35 3.13 10.29
N GLY A 288 10.60 3.27 9.82
CA GLY A 288 11.06 2.64 8.57
C GLY A 288 11.11 1.11 8.65
N VAL A 289 11.60 0.54 9.77
CA VAL A 289 11.68 -0.91 9.97
C VAL A 289 10.30 -1.56 10.07
N ILE A 290 9.33 -0.89 10.68
CA ILE A 290 7.96 -1.39 10.80
C ILE A 290 7.16 -1.12 9.51
N GLY A 291 7.22 0.11 8.99
CA GLY A 291 6.40 0.55 7.87
C GLY A 291 6.91 0.11 6.50
N GLY A 292 8.22 -0.03 6.31
CA GLY A 292 8.83 -0.44 5.04
C GLY A 292 8.35 -1.81 4.54
N PRO A 293 8.48 -2.89 5.33
CA PRO A 293 8.03 -4.21 4.91
C PRO A 293 6.53 -4.44 5.14
N ALA A 294 5.79 -3.47 5.69
CA ALA A 294 4.40 -3.65 6.12
C ALA A 294 3.51 -4.21 5.01
N PHE A 295 3.63 -3.70 3.78
CA PHE A 295 2.81 -4.13 2.66
C PHE A 295 2.96 -5.63 2.33
N ALA A 296 4.20 -6.15 2.37
CA ALA A 296 4.47 -7.55 2.09
C ALA A 296 3.81 -8.51 3.12
N PHE A 297 3.56 -8.01 4.33
CA PHE A 297 2.96 -8.77 5.42
C PHE A 297 1.50 -8.42 5.70
N ALA A 298 0.93 -7.43 5.00
CA ALA A 298 -0.42 -6.92 5.29
C ALA A 298 -1.56 -7.79 4.77
N GLY A 299 -1.26 -8.94 4.15
CA GLY A 299 -2.29 -9.90 3.74
C GLY A 299 -2.83 -9.74 2.32
N GLN A 300 -2.40 -8.70 1.58
CA GLN A 300 -2.90 -8.42 0.23
C GLN A 300 -2.37 -9.44 -0.79
N THR A 301 -1.06 -9.60 -0.89
CA THR A 301 -0.41 -10.50 -1.86
C THR A 301 -0.31 -11.94 -1.35
N PHE A 302 -0.14 -12.11 -0.04
CA PHE A 302 -0.07 -13.41 0.62
C PHE A 302 -1.16 -13.50 1.68
N PRO A 303 -2.03 -14.52 1.67
CA PRO A 303 -3.10 -14.64 2.65
C PRO A 303 -2.56 -14.75 4.09
N VAL A 304 -3.07 -13.93 5.02
CA VAL A 304 -2.66 -13.94 6.43
C VAL A 304 -2.82 -15.33 7.06
N MET A 305 -3.85 -16.07 6.66
CA MET A 305 -4.14 -17.42 7.17
C MET A 305 -3.00 -18.41 6.88
N ALA A 306 -2.26 -18.21 5.80
CA ALA A 306 -1.17 -19.07 5.35
C ALA A 306 0.21 -18.68 5.92
N MET A 307 0.31 -17.56 6.63
CA MET A 307 1.57 -17.10 7.20
C MET A 307 1.94 -17.87 8.48
N PRO A 308 3.24 -18.08 8.77
CA PRO A 308 3.70 -18.60 10.06
C PRO A 308 3.23 -17.72 11.23
N PHE A 309 3.10 -18.31 12.41
CA PHE A 309 2.54 -17.63 13.59
C PHE A 309 3.16 -16.26 13.90
N ALA A 310 4.50 -16.17 13.92
CA ALA A 310 5.19 -14.90 14.20
C ALA A 310 4.88 -13.80 13.16
N VAL A 311 4.79 -14.18 11.89
CA VAL A 311 4.46 -13.25 10.80
C VAL A 311 3.01 -12.81 10.88
N ARG A 312 2.09 -13.72 11.24
CA ARG A 312 0.68 -13.38 11.50
C ARG A 312 0.54 -12.38 12.64
N CYS A 313 1.26 -12.57 13.74
CA CYS A 313 1.26 -11.61 14.85
C CYS A 313 1.72 -10.23 14.38
N PHE A 314 2.80 -10.15 13.59
CA PHE A 314 3.25 -8.89 13.01
C PHE A 314 2.19 -8.26 12.10
N ALA A 315 1.59 -9.03 11.19
CA ALA A 315 0.52 -8.58 10.31
C ALA A 315 -0.65 -7.98 11.10
N PHE A 316 -1.11 -8.63 12.17
CA PHE A 316 -2.24 -8.15 12.97
C PHE A 316 -1.94 -6.86 13.75
N LEU A 317 -0.67 -6.54 14.02
CA LEU A 317 -0.26 -5.27 14.63
C LEU A 317 -0.26 -4.10 13.65
N LEU A 318 -0.25 -4.36 12.34
CA LEU A 318 -0.20 -3.33 11.32
C LEU A 318 -1.61 -2.76 11.05
N PRO A 319 -1.80 -1.43 11.18
CA PRO A 319 -3.05 -0.78 10.80
C PRO A 319 -3.40 -1.03 9.33
N LEU A 320 -2.37 -1.16 8.49
CA LEU A 320 -2.46 -1.46 7.06
C LEU A 320 -3.22 -2.75 6.76
N THR A 321 -2.97 -3.82 7.52
CA THR A 321 -3.64 -5.14 7.32
C THR A 321 -5.15 -5.02 7.39
N HIS A 322 -5.63 -4.20 8.33
CA HIS A 322 -7.06 -4.05 8.57
C HIS A 322 -7.73 -3.13 7.54
N VAL A 323 -7.07 -2.04 7.14
CA VAL A 323 -7.61 -1.16 6.08
C VAL A 323 -7.72 -1.90 4.74
N LEU A 324 -6.72 -2.72 4.39
CA LEU A 324 -6.71 -3.50 3.15
C LEU A 324 -7.77 -4.59 3.17
N ARG A 325 -8.08 -5.15 4.34
CA ARG A 325 -9.20 -6.07 4.51
C ARG A 325 -10.54 -5.40 4.25
N VAL A 326 -10.79 -4.21 4.81
CA VAL A 326 -12.02 -3.43 4.53
C VAL A 326 -12.12 -3.09 3.05
N GLN A 327 -11.03 -2.61 2.45
CA GLN A 327 -10.97 -2.30 1.03
C GLN A 327 -11.32 -3.52 0.16
N SER A 328 -10.73 -4.68 0.46
CA SER A 328 -11.00 -5.92 -0.29
C SER A 328 -12.44 -6.41 -0.09
N MET A 329 -13.03 -6.17 1.08
CA MET A 329 -14.43 -6.52 1.34
C MET A 329 -15.40 -5.70 0.50
N MET A 330 -15.08 -4.46 0.12
CA MET A 330 -15.95 -3.66 -0.77
C MET A 330 -16.12 -4.30 -2.15
N LEU A 331 -15.21 -5.18 -2.57
CA LEU A 331 -15.34 -5.94 -3.82
C LEU A 331 -16.48 -6.98 -3.77
N LEU A 332 -17.02 -7.27 -2.57
CA LEU A 332 -18.10 -8.23 -2.33
C LEU A 332 -19.47 -7.55 -2.15
N GLY A 333 -19.56 -6.22 -2.32
CA GLY A 333 -20.80 -5.46 -2.14
C GLY A 333 -21.37 -5.54 -0.71
N ASP A 334 -22.70 -5.62 -0.60
CA ASP A 334 -23.45 -5.56 0.66
C ASP A 334 -22.97 -6.56 1.72
N VAL A 335 -22.64 -7.79 1.31
CA VAL A 335 -22.14 -8.84 2.22
C VAL A 335 -20.80 -8.45 2.82
N GLY A 336 -19.91 -7.87 2.01
CA GLY A 336 -18.62 -7.38 2.48
C GLY A 336 -18.76 -6.16 3.39
N MET A 337 -19.76 -5.31 3.15
CA MET A 337 -20.00 -4.13 3.99
C MET A 337 -20.43 -4.50 5.41
N ALA A 338 -21.27 -5.52 5.57
CA ALA A 338 -21.68 -6.01 6.89
C ALA A 338 -20.49 -6.53 7.71
N GLU A 339 -19.63 -7.36 7.10
CA GLU A 339 -18.44 -7.92 7.74
C GLU A 339 -17.36 -6.86 8.05
N SER A 340 -17.32 -5.77 7.28
CA SER A 340 -16.37 -4.69 7.49
C SER A 340 -16.54 -3.99 8.84
N TRP A 341 -17.75 -4.02 9.42
CA TRP A 341 -18.01 -3.36 10.70
C TRP A 341 -17.21 -3.96 11.87
N GLU A 342 -16.99 -5.27 11.87
CA GLU A 342 -16.14 -5.93 12.86
C GLU A 342 -14.69 -5.44 12.77
N VAL A 343 -14.20 -5.24 11.55
CA VAL A 343 -12.85 -4.73 11.30
C VAL A 343 -12.75 -3.26 11.73
N ILE A 344 -13.75 -2.43 11.42
CA ILE A 344 -13.81 -1.03 11.87
C ILE A 344 -13.77 -0.93 13.39
N LYS A 345 -14.54 -1.74 14.12
CA LYS A 345 -14.53 -1.77 15.59
C LYS A 345 -13.13 -2.10 16.13
N LEU A 346 -12.47 -3.10 15.55
CA LEU A 346 -11.11 -3.47 15.93
C LEU A 346 -10.11 -2.34 15.65
N MET A 347 -10.19 -1.70 14.48
CA MET A 347 -9.38 -0.53 14.15
C MET A 347 -9.64 0.64 15.08
N GLY A 348 -10.89 0.86 15.51
CA GLY A 348 -11.26 1.86 16.52
C GLY A 348 -10.57 1.62 17.87
N GLY A 349 -10.59 0.37 18.35
CA GLY A 349 -9.87 -0.04 19.56
C GLY A 349 -8.35 0.16 19.44
N MET A 350 -7.79 -0.19 18.28
CA MET A 350 -6.37 -0.03 17.99
C MET A 350 -5.96 1.46 17.88
N ALA A 351 -6.79 2.30 17.26
CA ALA A 351 -6.59 3.74 17.16
C ALA A 351 -6.61 4.40 18.53
N LEU A 352 -7.54 3.98 19.40
CA LEU A 352 -7.61 4.44 20.79
C LEU A 352 -6.35 4.03 21.55
N PHE A 353 -5.95 2.76 21.47
CA PHE A 353 -4.75 2.25 22.14
C PHE A 353 -3.49 3.04 21.76
N TRP A 354 -3.21 3.19 20.46
CA TRP A 354 -2.03 3.90 19.98
C TRP A 354 -2.07 5.39 20.32
N SER A 355 -3.24 6.01 20.27
CA SER A 355 -3.40 7.43 20.63
C SER A 355 -3.14 7.66 22.12
N LEU A 356 -3.67 6.80 22.99
CA LEU A 356 -3.44 6.89 24.43
C LEU A 356 -1.97 6.65 24.79
N LEU A 357 -1.36 5.62 24.20
CA LEU A 357 0.06 5.31 24.42
C LEU A 357 0.98 6.43 23.91
N GLY A 358 0.69 6.96 22.72
CA GLY A 358 1.41 8.08 22.12
C GLY A 358 1.31 9.34 23.01
N CYS A 359 0.10 9.73 23.38
CA CYS A 359 -0.13 10.87 24.28
C CYS A 359 0.60 10.70 25.62
N PHE A 360 0.50 9.54 26.25
CA PHE A 360 1.16 9.25 27.52
C PHE A 360 2.68 9.40 27.40
N THR A 361 3.29 8.72 26.43
CA THR A 361 4.76 8.70 26.28
C THR A 361 5.33 10.06 25.87
N ILE A 362 4.67 10.80 24.96
CA ILE A 362 5.17 12.10 24.51
C ILE A 362 5.01 13.19 25.58
N VAL A 363 3.92 13.18 26.34
CA VAL A 363 3.70 14.13 27.44
C VAL A 363 4.75 13.94 28.52
N LEU A 364 5.04 12.69 28.92
CA LEU A 364 6.14 12.41 29.85
C LEU A 364 7.47 12.92 29.33
N ARG A 365 7.76 12.70 28.04
CA ARG A 365 9.00 13.16 27.41
C ARG A 365 9.12 14.69 27.39
N TRP A 366 8.06 15.39 27.00
CA TRP A 366 8.05 16.85 26.99
C TRP A 366 8.12 17.45 28.39
N GLN A 367 7.44 16.85 29.38
CA GLN A 367 7.54 17.28 30.78
C GLN A 367 8.97 17.13 31.32
N TYR A 368 9.61 15.99 31.06
CA TYR A 368 11.00 15.76 31.44
C TYR A 368 11.93 16.81 30.82
N ARG A 369 11.74 17.10 29.53
CA ARG A 369 12.57 18.09 28.82
C ARG A 369 12.33 19.52 29.32
N LEU A 370 11.08 19.89 29.57
CA LEU A 370 10.72 21.21 30.10
C LEU A 370 11.38 21.47 31.47
N LYS A 371 11.47 20.44 32.32
CA LYS A 371 12.19 20.51 33.60
C LYS A 371 13.69 20.72 33.41
N LEU A 372 14.33 19.99 32.49
CA LEU A 372 15.74 20.20 32.16
C LEU A 372 16.01 21.63 31.66
N ASP A 373 15.21 22.12 30.72
CA ASP A 373 15.37 23.46 30.16
C ASP A 373 15.15 24.56 31.22
N SER A 374 14.41 24.28 32.30
CA SER A 374 14.22 25.22 33.42
C SER A 374 15.39 25.25 34.41
N GLN A 375 16.25 24.24 34.40
CA GLN A 375 17.42 24.12 35.29
C GLN A 375 18.70 24.64 34.63
N MET A 376 18.71 24.81 33.31
CA MET A 376 19.83 25.40 32.59
C MET A 376 19.82 26.92 32.73
N PRO A 377 20.95 27.57 33.07
CA PRO A 377 21.04 29.03 33.06
C PRO A 377 20.73 29.53 31.65
N VAL A 378 19.93 30.59 31.55
CA VAL A 378 19.63 31.26 30.28
C VAL A 378 20.93 31.86 29.77
N VAL A 379 21.65 31.13 28.91
CA VAL A 379 22.69 31.74 28.09
C VAL A 379 21.95 32.56 27.05
N VAL A 380 21.84 33.87 27.30
CA VAL A 380 21.45 34.83 26.28
C VAL A 380 22.60 34.87 25.28
N GLU A 381 22.56 34.01 24.26
CA GLU A 381 23.29 34.32 23.03
C GLU A 381 22.59 35.54 22.45
N GLU A 382 23.23 36.70 22.59
CA GLU A 382 22.92 37.85 21.76
C GLU A 382 23.10 37.41 20.31
N GLU A 383 21.98 37.06 19.68
CA GLU A 383 21.90 36.80 18.25
C GLU A 383 22.25 38.13 17.56
N ASN A 384 23.55 38.34 17.34
CA ASN A 384 24.07 39.42 16.50
C ASN A 384 23.69 39.08 15.05
N ILE A 385 22.39 39.20 14.75
CA ILE A 385 21.86 39.17 13.39
C ILE A 385 22.33 40.48 12.76
N VAL A 386 23.51 40.45 12.14
CA VAL A 386 23.95 41.52 11.26
C VAL A 386 23.10 41.43 9.99
N PRO A 387 22.23 42.40 9.68
CA PRO A 387 21.44 42.37 8.45
C PRO A 387 22.38 42.28 7.25
N VAL A 388 22.05 41.44 6.25
CA VAL A 388 22.84 41.24 5.02
C VAL A 388 23.20 42.58 4.36
N ASP A 389 22.30 43.57 4.44
CA ASP A 389 22.52 44.95 3.97
C ASP A 389 23.70 45.66 4.65
N THR A 390 23.96 45.36 5.91
CA THR A 390 25.05 45.96 6.70
C THR A 390 26.40 45.35 6.29
N LEU A 391 26.41 44.05 5.96
CA LEU A 391 27.55 43.35 5.39
C LEU A 391 27.85 43.85 3.98
N PHE A 392 26.82 44.05 3.16
CA PHE A 392 26.93 44.60 1.80
C PHE A 392 27.42 46.05 1.79
N LYS A 393 26.89 46.90 2.69
CA LYS A 393 27.37 48.29 2.87
C LYS A 393 28.81 48.34 3.36
N LYS A 394 29.24 47.45 4.27
CA LYS A 394 30.65 47.34 4.70
C LYS A 394 31.57 46.91 3.54
N LEU A 395 31.14 45.94 2.73
CA LEU A 395 31.88 45.49 1.54
C LEU A 395 32.03 46.61 0.50
N LEU A 396 30.96 47.32 0.18
CA LEU A 396 30.98 48.47 -0.73
C LEU A 396 31.89 49.60 -0.20
N LYS A 397 31.87 49.89 1.10
CA LYS A 397 32.79 50.87 1.71
C LYS A 397 34.25 50.45 1.63
N LYS A 398 34.54 49.13 1.71
CA LYS A 398 35.89 48.58 1.63
C LYS A 398 36.43 48.59 0.18
N ILE A 399 35.56 48.37 -0.80
CA ILE A 399 35.88 48.48 -2.24
C ILE A 399 36.14 49.96 -2.62
N ARG A 400 35.34 50.89 -2.09
CA ARG A 400 35.47 52.33 -2.35
C ARG A 400 36.69 52.99 -1.69
N ARG A 401 37.35 52.31 -0.74
CA ARG A 401 38.63 52.74 -0.12
C ARG A 401 39.86 52.13 -0.79
N ARG A 402 39.69 51.26 -1.80
CA ARG A 402 40.77 50.62 -2.57
C ARG A 402 40.90 51.14 -4.01
N LYS A 403 40.09 52.14 -4.38
CA LYS A 403 40.40 53.11 -5.44
C LYS A 403 40.84 54.39 -4.74
#